data_AF-A0A8X7BVB9-F1
#
_entry.id   AF-A0A8X7BVB9-F1
#
_cell.length_a   1.000
_cell.length_b   1.000
_cell.length_c   1.000
_cell.angle_alpha   90.00
_cell.angle_beta   90.00
_cell.angle_gamma   90.00
#
_symmetry.space_group_name_H-M   'P 1'
#
loop_
_entity.id
_entity.type
_entity.pdbx_description
1 polymer ?
#
loop_
_entity_poly.entity_id
_entity_poly.type
_entity_poly.pdbx_seq_one_letter_code
_entity_poly.pdbx_strand_id
1 'polypeptide(L)'
;MWFPSVCIALFLITAVKAQETPYTICPDPDRISPCVCEKDCDDCQAVIVCKNILTQTTLQEIFDKSGDFPFRTAIIQDSSFQYIPHEVFLKNRYIYFTLKNCTLVQILDDEITGFAPLNSLTLLDLKIQKKIKWRTSRI
;
A
#
# COMPACT_ATOMS: atom_id res chain seq x y z
N MET A 1 70.95 22.43 19.16
CA MET A 1 69.67 23.16 19.00
C MET A 1 69.20 22.83 17.60
N TRP A 2 68.14 22.06 17.32
CA TRP A 2 66.79 22.05 17.88
C TRP A 2 66.07 20.71 17.59
N PHE A 3 64.95 20.53 18.29
CA PHE A 3 64.17 19.31 18.53
C PHE A 3 63.53 18.61 17.31
N PRO A 4 63.23 17.30 17.43
CA PRO A 4 62.48 16.51 16.47
C PRO A 4 60.99 16.83 16.61
N SER A 5 60.30 17.10 15.50
CA SER A 5 58.87 17.42 15.54
C SER A 5 58.06 16.57 14.57
N VAL A 6 57.37 15.61 15.21
CA VAL A 6 55.96 15.30 15.01
C VAL A 6 55.58 14.54 13.74
N CYS A 7 55.36 13.24 13.97
CA CYS A 7 54.48 12.38 13.21
C CYS A 7 53.12 13.05 13.00
N ILE A 8 52.78 13.38 11.76
CA ILE A 8 51.38 13.55 11.36
C ILE A 8 51.09 12.45 10.37
N ALA A 9 50.75 11.28 10.91
CA ALA A 9 50.03 10.27 10.16
C ALA A 9 48.74 10.92 9.68
N LEU A 10 48.69 11.28 8.40
CA LEU A 10 47.46 11.60 7.69
C LEU A 10 46.60 10.34 7.72
N PHE A 11 45.82 10.19 8.80
CA PHE A 11 44.61 9.39 8.81
C PHE A 11 43.72 10.00 7.72
N LEU A 12 43.82 9.44 6.52
CA LEU A 12 42.78 9.53 5.52
C LEU A 12 41.56 8.90 6.17
N ILE A 13 40.77 9.73 6.85
CA ILE A 13 39.42 9.39 7.26
C ILE A 13 38.67 9.21 5.95
N THR A 14 38.70 7.98 5.44
CA THR A 14 37.78 7.54 4.42
C THR A 14 36.42 7.74 5.05
N ALA A 15 35.70 8.77 4.60
CA ALA A 15 34.28 8.83 4.79
C ALA A 15 33.74 7.61 4.07
N VAL A 16 33.60 6.50 4.80
CA VAL A 16 32.75 5.39 4.42
C VAL A 16 31.36 6.00 4.36
N LYS A 17 31.01 6.52 3.18
CA LYS A 17 29.61 6.80 2.87
C LYS A 17 28.92 5.47 3.12
N ALA A 18 28.03 5.46 4.11
CA ALA A 18 27.10 4.36 4.31
C ALA A 18 26.54 4.05 2.94
N GLN A 19 26.91 2.88 2.42
CA GLN A 19 26.44 2.40 1.14
C GLN A 19 24.94 2.19 1.34
N GLU A 20 24.13 3.09 0.80
CA GLU A 20 22.68 2.90 0.71
C GLU A 20 22.49 1.52 0.09
N THR A 21 22.01 0.59 0.92
CA THR A 21 21.72 -0.77 0.51
C THR A 21 20.73 -0.70 -0.66
N PRO A 22 20.90 -1.53 -1.69
CA PRO A 22 20.06 -1.48 -2.88
C PRO A 22 18.59 -1.57 -2.45
N TYR A 23 17.78 -0.63 -2.92
CA TYR A 23 16.34 -0.50 -2.69
C TYR A 23 15.68 -1.87 -2.46
N THR A 24 15.33 -2.18 -1.21
CA THR A 24 14.38 -3.26 -0.95
C THR A 24 13.05 -2.76 -1.53
N ILE A 25 12.56 -3.45 -2.56
CA ILE A 25 11.30 -3.11 -3.27
C ILE A 25 10.12 -2.98 -2.29
N CYS A 26 10.19 -3.74 -1.19
CA CYS A 26 9.25 -3.69 -0.09
C CYS A 26 9.74 -2.79 1.06
N PRO A 27 8.84 -2.00 1.67
CA PRO A 27 9.18 -1.25 2.87
C PRO A 27 9.30 -2.14 4.10
N ASP A 28 9.71 -1.52 5.21
CA ASP A 28 9.65 -2.14 6.53
C ASP A 28 8.21 -2.63 6.84
N PRO A 29 8.02 -3.90 7.25
CA PRO A 29 6.71 -4.46 7.58
C PRO A 29 5.89 -3.61 8.55
N ASP A 30 6.54 -2.95 9.52
CA ASP A 30 5.84 -2.13 10.52
C ASP A 30 5.14 -0.92 9.89
N ARG A 31 5.62 -0.46 8.74
CA ARG A 31 5.03 0.68 8.01
C ARG A 31 3.76 0.31 7.26
N ILE A 32 3.57 -0.96 6.90
CA ILE A 32 2.43 -1.43 6.09
C ILE A 32 1.54 -2.45 6.80
N SER A 33 1.84 -2.77 8.06
CA SER A 33 1.04 -3.66 8.91
C SER A 33 -0.43 -3.18 8.98
N PRO A 34 -1.43 -4.09 8.88
CA PRO A 34 -1.34 -5.57 8.89
C PRO A 34 -1.10 -6.22 7.51
N CYS A 35 -0.74 -5.46 6.48
CA CYS A 35 -0.43 -6.00 5.17
C CYS A 35 1.02 -6.50 5.07
N VAL A 36 1.26 -7.34 4.09
CA VAL A 36 2.59 -7.85 3.74
C VAL A 36 2.94 -7.34 2.35
N CYS A 37 4.22 -7.02 2.13
CA CYS A 37 4.73 -6.76 0.80
C CYS A 37 5.43 -8.00 0.26
N GLU A 38 5.09 -8.36 -0.96
CA GLU A 38 5.70 -9.44 -1.72
C GLU A 38 6.34 -8.86 -2.99
N LYS A 39 7.43 -9.47 -3.42
CA LYS A 39 8.04 -9.16 -4.71
C LYS A 39 7.46 -10.10 -5.76
N ASP A 40 6.83 -9.53 -6.78
CA ASP A 40 6.45 -10.30 -7.96
C ASP A 40 7.72 -10.77 -8.69
N CYS A 41 7.82 -12.06 -8.94
CA CYS A 41 9.00 -12.65 -9.58
C CYS A 41 9.05 -12.42 -11.08
N ASP A 42 7.91 -12.18 -11.72
CA ASP A 42 7.82 -12.01 -13.17
C ASP A 42 8.27 -10.59 -13.59
N ASP A 43 7.77 -9.58 -12.90
CA ASP A 43 8.05 -8.17 -13.22
C ASP A 43 8.94 -7.44 -12.19
N CYS A 44 9.37 -8.13 -11.12
CA CYS A 44 10.14 -7.54 -10.01
C CYS A 44 9.46 -6.32 -9.35
N GLN A 45 8.12 -6.31 -9.30
CA GLN A 45 7.33 -5.21 -8.74
C GLN A 45 6.91 -5.47 -7.29
N ALA A 46 6.68 -4.39 -6.54
CA ALA A 46 6.12 -4.47 -5.18
C ALA A 46 4.62 -4.75 -5.24
N VAL A 47 4.19 -5.83 -4.58
CA VAL A 47 2.80 -6.21 -4.41
C VAL A 47 2.45 -6.07 -2.93
N ILE A 48 1.38 -5.34 -2.62
CA ILE A 48 0.86 -5.29 -1.26
C ILE A 48 -0.31 -6.27 -1.11
N VAL A 49 -0.22 -7.15 -0.11
CA VAL A 49 -1.23 -8.17 0.20
C VAL A 49 -1.78 -7.91 1.60
N CYS A 50 -3.04 -7.54 1.67
CA CYS A 50 -3.75 -7.25 2.92
C CYS A 50 -4.76 -8.36 3.20
N LYS A 51 -4.80 -8.84 4.46
CA LYS A 51 -5.72 -9.88 4.90
C LYS A 51 -6.42 -9.47 6.18
N ASN A 52 -7.63 -9.99 6.40
CA ASN A 52 -8.38 -9.81 7.65
C ASN A 52 -8.60 -8.32 8.01
N ILE A 53 -8.89 -7.48 7.01
CA ILE A 53 -9.24 -6.07 7.23
C ILE A 53 -10.72 -6.01 7.57
N LEU A 54 -11.04 -5.80 8.85
CA LEU A 54 -12.41 -5.90 9.38
C LEU A 54 -13.09 -4.54 9.62
N THR A 55 -12.37 -3.43 9.45
CA THR A 55 -12.91 -2.09 9.68
C THR A 55 -12.51 -1.14 8.57
N GLN A 56 -13.37 -0.14 8.32
CA GLN A 56 -13.09 0.92 7.34
C GLN A 56 -11.87 1.75 7.74
N THR A 57 -11.70 2.01 9.04
CA THR A 57 -10.58 2.80 9.57
C THR A 57 -9.25 2.11 9.32
N THR A 58 -9.14 0.81 9.59
CA THR A 58 -7.92 0.04 9.31
C THR A 58 -7.56 0.09 7.81
N LEU A 59 -8.56 -0.03 6.94
CA LEU A 59 -8.36 0.06 5.49
C LEU A 59 -7.80 1.43 5.08
N GLN A 60 -8.37 2.52 5.61
CA GLN A 60 -7.89 3.88 5.34
C GLN A 60 -6.46 4.10 5.83
N GLU A 61 -6.15 3.68 7.05
CA GLU A 61 -4.79 3.79 7.60
C GLU A 61 -3.75 3.06 6.75
N ILE A 62 -4.09 1.88 6.22
CA ILE A 62 -3.22 1.15 5.28
C ILE A 62 -2.97 1.98 4.02
N PHE A 63 -4.02 2.55 3.44
CA PHE A 63 -3.89 3.34 2.22
C PHE A 63 -3.09 4.63 2.42
N ASP A 64 -3.29 5.31 3.54
CA ASP A 64 -2.52 6.50 3.89
C ASP A 64 -1.04 6.17 4.07
N LYS A 65 -0.72 5.07 4.78
CA LYS A 65 0.67 4.63 4.98
C LYS A 65 1.32 4.07 3.71
N SER A 66 0.53 3.48 2.82
CA SER A 66 1.03 2.86 1.58
C SER A 66 1.19 3.83 0.41
N GLY A 67 0.61 5.03 0.49
CA GLY A 67 0.63 6.02 -0.59
C GLY A 67 2.03 6.52 -0.98
N ASP A 68 2.98 6.49 -0.05
CA ASP A 68 4.36 6.90 -0.28
C ASP A 68 5.20 5.85 -1.02
N PHE A 69 4.68 4.64 -1.20
CA PHE A 69 5.42 3.51 -1.75
C PHE A 69 4.96 3.15 -3.16
N PRO A 70 5.87 2.71 -4.04
CA PRO A 70 5.58 2.44 -5.44
C PRO A 70 4.93 1.07 -5.66
N PHE A 71 3.90 0.73 -4.88
CA PHE A 71 3.12 -0.49 -5.08
C PHE A 71 2.33 -0.40 -6.38
N ARG A 72 2.54 -1.35 -7.29
CA ARG A 72 1.76 -1.42 -8.54
C ARG A 72 0.54 -2.30 -8.41
N THR A 73 0.59 -3.29 -7.54
CA THR A 73 -0.49 -4.26 -7.32
C THR A 73 -0.92 -4.24 -5.87
N ALA A 74 -2.23 -4.11 -5.64
CA ALA A 74 -2.86 -4.30 -4.34
C ALA A 74 -3.81 -5.48 -4.37
N ILE A 75 -3.68 -6.36 -3.38
CA ILE A 75 -4.56 -7.51 -3.17
C ILE A 75 -5.13 -7.40 -1.77
N ILE A 76 -6.45 -7.28 -1.66
CA ILE A 76 -7.15 -7.37 -0.38
C ILE A 76 -7.96 -8.65 -0.40
N GLN A 77 -7.74 -9.51 0.58
CA GLN A 77 -8.44 -10.77 0.67
C GLN A 77 -8.98 -11.06 2.07
N ASP A 78 -9.99 -11.92 2.14
CA ASP A 78 -10.54 -12.45 3.40
C ASP A 78 -10.89 -11.31 4.38
N SER A 79 -11.57 -10.27 3.86
CA SER A 79 -11.75 -8.98 4.55
C SER A 79 -13.21 -8.52 4.51
N SER A 80 -13.59 -7.65 5.45
CA SER A 80 -14.94 -7.09 5.56
C SER A 80 -14.88 -5.61 5.93
N PHE A 81 -15.29 -4.73 5.02
CA PHE A 81 -15.26 -3.27 5.19
C PHE A 81 -16.42 -2.62 4.42
N GLN A 82 -16.57 -1.30 4.44
CA GLN A 82 -17.76 -0.68 3.84
C GLN A 82 -17.62 -0.46 2.34
N TYR A 83 -16.48 0.10 1.93
CA TYR A 83 -16.15 0.46 0.55
C TYR A 83 -14.65 0.70 0.37
N ILE A 84 -14.16 0.67 -0.88
CA ILE A 84 -12.83 1.18 -1.22
C ILE A 84 -12.94 2.70 -1.41
N PRO A 85 -12.13 3.53 -0.72
CA PRO A 85 -12.10 4.96 -1.00
C PRO A 85 -11.57 5.23 -2.41
N HIS A 86 -12.30 5.99 -3.23
CA HIS A 86 -11.92 6.30 -4.61
C HIS A 86 -10.56 7.02 -4.70
N GLU A 87 -10.21 7.81 -3.68
CA GLU A 87 -8.92 8.52 -3.59
C GLU A 87 -7.71 7.59 -3.64
N VAL A 88 -7.86 6.32 -3.26
CA VAL A 88 -6.80 5.32 -3.30
C VAL A 88 -6.27 5.12 -4.72
N PHE A 89 -7.17 5.16 -5.71
CA PHE A 89 -6.79 5.03 -7.11
C PHE A 89 -6.12 6.29 -7.66
N LEU A 90 -6.29 7.44 -6.99
CA LEU A 90 -5.66 8.69 -7.37
C LEU A 90 -4.28 8.86 -6.67
N LYS A 91 -4.17 8.43 -5.41
CA LYS A 91 -2.99 8.62 -4.56
C LYS A 91 -1.98 7.48 -4.71
N ASN A 92 -2.41 6.23 -4.56
CA ASN A 92 -1.51 5.08 -4.37
C ASN A 92 -1.01 4.47 -5.69
N ARG A 93 -1.42 5.03 -6.83
CA ARG A 93 -0.97 4.64 -8.19
C ARG A 93 -1.06 3.15 -8.50
N TYR A 94 -1.97 2.43 -7.86
CA TYR A 94 -2.22 1.03 -8.15
C TYR A 94 -2.67 0.87 -9.61
N ILE A 95 -1.99 -0.01 -10.32
CA ILE A 95 -2.30 -0.41 -11.70
C ILE A 95 -3.24 -1.60 -11.69
N TYR A 96 -3.02 -2.52 -10.75
CA TYR A 96 -3.80 -3.73 -10.58
C TYR A 96 -4.37 -3.77 -9.16
N PHE A 97 -5.69 -3.87 -9.05
CA PHE A 97 -6.36 -3.93 -7.76
C PHE A 97 -7.26 -5.15 -7.70
N THR A 98 -7.05 -6.01 -6.72
CA THR A 98 -7.80 -7.25 -6.54
C THR A 98 -8.50 -7.29 -5.20
N LEU A 99 -9.80 -7.58 -5.22
CA LEU A 99 -10.55 -7.98 -4.04
C LEU A 99 -10.89 -9.47 -4.14
N LYS A 100 -10.55 -10.27 -3.13
CA LYS A 100 -10.82 -11.71 -3.10
C LYS A 100 -11.50 -12.14 -1.81
N ASN A 101 -12.65 -12.80 -1.89
CA ASN A 101 -13.39 -13.26 -0.71
C ASN A 101 -13.65 -12.11 0.29
N CYS A 102 -14.11 -10.96 -0.23
CA CYS A 102 -14.39 -9.77 0.57
C CYS A 102 -15.90 -9.53 0.72
N THR A 103 -16.29 -8.99 1.87
CA THR A 103 -17.65 -8.50 2.11
C THR A 103 -17.66 -6.97 2.20
N LEU A 104 -18.52 -6.32 1.43
CA LEU A 104 -18.63 -4.86 1.36
C LEU A 104 -20.06 -4.38 1.20
N VAL A 105 -20.34 -3.13 1.55
CA VAL A 105 -21.67 -2.52 1.33
C VAL A 105 -21.80 -2.02 -0.11
N GLN A 106 -20.72 -1.47 -0.63
CA GLN A 106 -20.57 -0.99 -2.01
C GLN A 106 -19.10 -1.02 -2.41
N ILE A 107 -18.81 -1.01 -3.71
CA ILE A 107 -17.44 -1.16 -4.21
C ILE A 107 -16.61 0.10 -3.93
N LEU A 108 -17.14 1.27 -4.28
CA LEU A 108 -16.50 2.58 -4.09
C LEU A 108 -17.37 3.49 -3.23
N ASP A 109 -16.77 4.46 -2.53
CA ASP A 109 -17.51 5.55 -1.87
C ASP A 109 -18.11 6.55 -2.84
N ASP A 110 -17.38 6.87 -3.90
CA ASP A 110 -17.76 7.84 -4.93
C ASP A 110 -17.26 7.42 -6.32
N GLU A 111 -17.63 8.17 -7.34
CA GLU A 111 -17.14 8.01 -8.71
C GLU A 111 -15.66 8.44 -8.82
N ILE A 112 -14.88 7.70 -9.61
CA ILE A 112 -13.49 8.07 -9.90
C ILE A 112 -13.50 9.19 -10.94
N THR A 113 -13.38 10.43 -10.48
CA THR A 113 -13.28 11.62 -11.35
C THR A 113 -11.82 12.01 -11.56
N GLY A 114 -11.19 11.51 -12.63
CA GLY A 114 -9.80 11.83 -12.96
C GLY A 114 -9.05 10.70 -13.67
N PHE A 115 -7.76 10.93 -13.94
CA PHE A 115 -6.88 9.90 -14.50
C PHE A 115 -6.35 9.01 -13.37
N ALA A 116 -7.03 7.90 -13.11
CA ALA A 116 -6.49 6.83 -12.29
C ALA A 116 -5.61 5.91 -13.17
N PRO A 117 -4.39 5.52 -12.75
CA PRO A 117 -3.54 4.58 -13.49
C PRO A 117 -4.04 3.13 -13.41
N LEU A 118 -5.28 2.92 -12.95
CA LEU A 118 -5.89 1.61 -12.75
C LEU A 118 -6.19 0.96 -14.11
N ASN A 119 -5.44 -0.08 -14.45
CA ASN A 119 -5.67 -0.86 -15.66
C ASN A 119 -6.69 -1.99 -15.42
N SER A 120 -6.69 -2.57 -14.21
CA SER A 120 -7.60 -3.68 -13.88
C SER A 120 -8.09 -3.62 -12.45
N LEU A 121 -9.41 -3.75 -12.29
CA LEU A 121 -10.09 -4.02 -11.03
C LEU A 121 -10.67 -5.44 -11.08
N THR A 122 -10.09 -6.35 -10.31
CA THR A 122 -10.48 -7.75 -10.27
C THR A 122 -11.30 -8.03 -9.01
N LEU A 123 -12.49 -8.60 -9.18
CA LEU A 123 -13.44 -8.87 -8.11
C LEU A 123 -13.73 -10.37 -8.06
N LEU A 124 -13.24 -11.06 -7.04
CA LEU A 124 -13.36 -12.52 -6.88
C LEU A 124 -14.10 -12.84 -5.58
N ASP A 125 -15.13 -13.69 -5.68
CA ASP A 125 -15.90 -14.18 -4.53
C ASP A 125 -16.42 -13.06 -3.60
N LEU A 126 -16.91 -11.97 -4.20
CA LEU A 126 -17.41 -10.82 -3.44
C LEU A 126 -18.84 -11.00 -2.92
N LYS A 127 -19.08 -10.50 -1.71
CA LYS A 127 -20.41 -10.36 -1.12
C LYS A 127 -20.75 -8.90 -0.91
N ILE A 128 -21.80 -8.42 -1.58
CA ILE A 128 -22.28 -7.03 -1.43
C ILE A 128 -23.51 -7.00 -0.51
N GLN A 129 -23.36 -6.37 0.66
CA GLN A 129 -24.41 -6.23 1.68
C GLN A 129 -25.09 -4.86 1.58
N LYS A 130 -26.07 -4.74 0.68
CA LYS A 130 -26.84 -3.50 0.51
C LYS A 130 -28.11 -3.51 1.37
N LYS A 131 -28.33 -2.46 2.16
CA LYS A 131 -29.60 -2.25 2.87
C LYS A 131 -30.69 -1.85 1.87
N ILE A 132 -31.79 -2.60 1.84
CA ILE A 132 -32.99 -2.26 1.06
C ILE A 132 -33.92 -1.44 1.95
N LYS A 133 -34.23 -0.20 1.56
CA LYS A 133 -35.25 0.62 2.22
C LYS A 133 -36.61 0.32 1.58
N TRP A 134 -37.50 -0.33 2.33
CA TRP A 134 -38.89 -0.52 1.92
C TRP A 134 -39.66 0.79 2.11
N ARG A 135 -40.24 1.32 1.03
CA ARG A 135 -41.16 2.45 1.13
C ARG A 135 -42.58 1.91 1.32
N THR A 136 -43.07 1.89 2.56
CA THR A 136 -44.48 1.61 2.82
C THR A 136 -45.28 2.87 2.51
N SER A 137 -46.03 2.89 1.40
CA SER A 137 -47.10 3.86 1.20
C SER A 137 -48.20 3.54 2.22
N ARG A 138 -48.36 4.38 3.26
CA ARG A 138 -49.61 4.36 4.01
C ARG A 138 -50.71 4.91 3.09
N ILE A 139 -51.70 4.06 2.81
CA ILE A 139 -53.00 4.41 2.25
C ILE A 139 -53.85 4.97 3.40
#